data_AF-A0A9Q3K833-F1
#
_entry.id   AF-A0A9Q3K833-F1
#
_cell.length_a   1.000
_cell.length_b   1.000
_cell.length_c   1.000
_cell.angle_alpha   90.00
_cell.angle_beta   90.00
_cell.angle_gamma   90.00
#
_symmetry.space_group_name_H-M   'P 1'
#
loop_
_entity.id
_entity.type
_entity.pdbx_description
1 polymer ?
#
loop_
_entity_poly.entity_id
_entity_poly.type
_entity_poly.pdbx_seq_one_letter_code
_entity_poly.pdbx_strand_id
1 'polypeptide(L)'
;MPDFKLPFKLYIDASGDGLGAALHQVQIINDEPVEEPIWLISRQIKPTENRYGASKMECLCLFWVLEKLNYFLKGCVFEVITDCTTVKSLLNMKTPNRHMLKWQIAIQESRGNMTIVHKDENIHKNADVLR
;
A
#
# COMPACT_ATOMS: atom_id res chain seq x y z
N MET A 1 20.54 -4.47 -0.65
CA MET A 1 19.95 -4.09 -1.96
C MET A 1 18.73 -4.97 -2.19
N PRO A 2 17.66 -4.49 -2.83
CA PRO A 2 16.49 -5.31 -3.13
C PRO A 2 16.79 -6.36 -4.19
N ASP A 3 16.21 -7.55 -4.05
CA ASP A 3 16.22 -8.62 -5.04
C ASP A 3 14.89 -8.65 -5.81
N PHE A 4 14.87 -8.17 -7.05
CA PHE A 4 13.66 -8.09 -7.88
C PHE A 4 13.06 -9.47 -8.26
N LYS A 5 13.73 -10.58 -7.93
CA LYS A 5 13.18 -11.93 -8.11
C LYS A 5 12.30 -12.36 -6.94
N LEU A 6 12.44 -11.71 -5.79
CA LEU A 6 11.66 -11.99 -4.59
C LEU A 6 10.47 -11.02 -4.49
N PRO A 7 9.35 -11.47 -3.90
CA PRO A 7 8.18 -10.61 -3.74
C PRO A 7 8.47 -9.45 -2.80
N PHE A 8 7.87 -8.29 -3.11
CA PHE A 8 7.86 -7.15 -2.20
C PHE A 8 6.63 -7.15 -1.30
N LYS A 9 6.76 -6.52 -0.13
CA LYS A 9 5.63 -6.20 0.74
C LYS A 9 5.48 -4.69 0.78
N LEU A 10 4.31 -4.20 0.40
CA LEU A 10 3.99 -2.79 0.39
C LEU A 10 2.94 -2.48 1.45
N TYR A 11 3.40 -1.95 2.58
CA TYR A 11 2.51 -1.40 3.61
C TYR A 11 2.04 -0.03 3.16
N ILE A 12 0.74 0.22 3.21
CA ILE A 12 0.15 1.53 2.98
C ILE A 12 -0.70 1.93 4.19
N ASP A 13 -0.73 3.22 4.47
CA ASP A 13 -1.55 3.83 5.51
C ASP A 13 -1.97 5.23 5.06
N ALA A 14 -3.20 5.60 5.36
CA ALA A 14 -3.76 6.89 5.02
C ALA A 14 -4.60 7.44 6.18
N SER A 15 -4.18 8.59 6.68
CA SER A 15 -4.87 9.31 7.75
C SER A 15 -5.40 10.66 7.27
N GLY A 16 -6.09 11.37 8.16
CA GLY A 16 -6.52 12.74 7.92
C GLY A 16 -5.36 13.73 7.75
N ASP A 17 -4.14 13.36 8.15
CA ASP A 17 -2.97 14.24 8.12
C ASP A 17 -2.02 13.93 6.96
N GLY A 18 -1.94 12.67 6.54
CA GLY A 18 -0.97 12.24 5.55
C GLY A 18 -1.26 10.90 4.90
N LEU A 19 -0.51 10.64 3.84
CA LEU A 19 -0.40 9.33 3.19
C LEU A 19 1.00 8.78 3.47
N GLY A 20 1.10 7.50 3.78
CA GLY A 20 2.35 6.82 4.06
C GLY A 20 2.44 5.46 3.38
N ALA A 21 3.66 5.07 3.02
CA ALA A 21 3.94 3.71 2.59
C ALA A 21 5.36 3.26 2.94
N ALA A 22 5.48 1.97 3.21
CA ALA A 22 6.72 1.27 3.44
C ALA A 22 6.84 0.09 2.50
N LEU A 23 7.87 0.11 1.66
CA LEU A 23 8.25 -0.99 0.79
C LEU A 23 9.28 -1.84 1.51
N HIS A 24 8.94 -3.08 1.77
CA HIS A 24 9.75 -4.06 2.47
C HIS A 24 10.02 -5.25 1.57
N GLN A 25 11.04 -6.03 1.92
CA GLN A 25 11.33 -7.30 1.29
C GLN A 25 11.89 -8.29 2.31
N VAL A 26 11.48 -9.55 2.22
CA VAL A 26 12.09 -10.62 3.00
C VAL A 26 13.41 -11.03 2.36
N GLN A 27 14.50 -10.92 3.10
CA GLN A 27 15.85 -11.28 2.68
C GLN A 27 16.40 -12.36 3.62
N ILE A 28 17.32 -13.19 3.13
CA ILE A 28 18.02 -14.17 3.98
C ILE A 28 19.26 -13.47 4.58
N ILE A 29 19.25 -13.30 5.89
CA ILE A 29 20.35 -12.72 6.66
C ILE A 29 20.76 -13.76 7.70
N ASN A 30 22.02 -14.18 7.72
CA ASN A 30 22.52 -15.24 8.61
C ASN A 30 21.68 -16.53 8.54
N ASP A 31 21.32 -16.97 7.33
CA ASP A 31 20.46 -18.13 7.06
C ASP A 31 19.02 -18.04 7.60
N GLU A 32 18.60 -16.86 8.06
CA GLU A 32 17.24 -16.62 8.55
C GLU A 32 16.47 -15.62 7.66
N PRO A 33 15.15 -15.82 7.45
CA PRO A 33 14.32 -14.87 6.73
C PRO A 33 14.02 -13.65 7.60
N VAL A 34 14.54 -12.49 7.19
CA VAL A 34 14.34 -11.19 7.86
C VAL A 34 13.63 -10.25 6.91
N GLU A 35 12.56 -9.60 7.38
CA GLU A 35 11.88 -8.56 6.61
C GLU A 35 12.56 -7.21 6.82
N GLU A 36 13.15 -6.67 5.76
CA GLU A 36 13.91 -5.42 5.80
C GLU A 36 13.18 -4.30 5.04
N PRO A 37 13.22 -3.06 5.54
CA PRO A 37 12.72 -1.91 4.81
C PRO A 37 13.63 -1.57 3.63
N ILE A 38 13.04 -1.51 2.43
CA ILE A 38 13.71 -1.09 1.20
C ILE A 38 13.54 0.40 0.95
N TRP A 39 12.32 0.91 1.14
CA TRP A 39 12.01 2.32 0.90
C TRP A 39 10.82 2.79 1.71
N LEU A 40 10.90 4.00 2.26
CA LEU A 40 9.84 4.66 3.03
C LEU A 40 9.45 5.96 2.33
N ILE A 41 8.16 6.18 2.10
CA ILE A 41 7.64 7.45 1.58
C ILE A 41 6.44 7.91 2.38
N SER A 42 6.34 9.22 2.57
CA SER A 42 5.14 9.86 3.10
C SER A 42 4.93 11.21 2.44
N ARG A 43 3.69 11.70 2.47
CA ARG A 43 3.37 13.08 2.10
C ARG A 43 2.16 13.58 2.88
N GLN A 44 2.09 14.89 3.06
CA GLN A 44 0.87 15.53 3.58
C GLN A 44 -0.27 15.46 2.57
N ILE A 45 -1.49 15.47 3.10
CA ILE A 45 -2.69 15.56 2.29
C ILE A 45 -2.82 16.95 1.65
N LYS A 46 -3.32 17.00 0.42
CA LYS A 46 -3.61 18.27 -0.25
C LYS A 46 -4.96 18.82 0.24
N PRO A 47 -5.19 20.14 0.19
CA PRO A 47 -6.47 20.73 0.56
C PRO A 47 -7.68 20.13 -0.19
N THR A 48 -7.47 19.67 -1.42
CA THR A 48 -8.49 19.00 -2.25
C THR A 48 -8.79 17.56 -1.82
N GLU A 49 -7.88 16.94 -1.06
CA GLU A 49 -7.96 15.55 -0.58
C GLU A 49 -8.58 15.50 0.82
N ASN A 50 -8.57 16.60 1.58
CA ASN A 50 -9.11 16.70 2.95
C ASN A 50 -10.63 16.36 3.07
N ARG A 51 -11.36 16.38 1.95
CA ARG A 51 -12.79 16.00 1.93
C ARG A 51 -13.04 14.51 1.69
N TYR A 52 -11.98 13.73 1.50
CA TYR A 52 -12.12 12.30 1.20
C TYR A 52 -12.31 11.54 2.51
N GLY A 53 -13.30 10.64 2.55
CA GLY A 53 -13.42 9.70 3.67
C GLY A 53 -12.27 8.68 3.68
N ALA A 54 -12.07 8.02 4.82
CA ALA A 54 -10.95 7.09 5.07
C ALA A 54 -10.73 6.08 3.93
N SER A 55 -11.78 5.38 3.49
CA SER A 55 -11.68 4.42 2.38
C SER A 55 -11.14 5.03 1.08
N LYS A 56 -11.49 6.28 0.78
CA LYS A 56 -11.03 6.98 -0.43
C LYS A 56 -9.60 7.48 -0.26
N MET A 57 -9.20 7.82 0.97
CA MET A 57 -7.83 8.19 1.32
C MET A 57 -6.88 6.99 1.16
N GLU A 58 -7.27 5.83 1.64
CA GLU A 58 -6.54 4.56 1.45
C GLU A 58 -6.32 4.24 -0.03
N CYS A 59 -7.38 4.36 -0.84
CA CYS A 59 -7.26 4.15 -2.28
C CYS A 59 -6.37 5.18 -2.98
N LEU A 60 -6.42 6.43 -2.53
CA LEU A 60 -5.54 7.49 -3.01
C LEU A 60 -4.08 7.20 -2.62
N CYS A 61 -3.85 6.66 -1.42
CA CYS A 61 -2.53 6.24 -0.95
C CYS A 61 -1.96 5.16 -1.86
N LEU A 62 -2.71 4.07 -2.09
CA LEU A 62 -2.30 3.01 -3.00
C LEU A 62 -1.95 3.56 -4.39
N PHE A 63 -2.83 4.35 -4.98
CA PHE A 63 -2.59 4.95 -6.30
C PHE A 63 -1.29 5.78 -6.32
N TRP A 64 -1.13 6.67 -5.35
CA TRP A 64 0.05 7.53 -5.23
C TRP A 64 1.34 6.73 -5.09
N VAL A 65 1.32 5.67 -4.28
CA VAL A 65 2.48 4.83 -4.00
C VAL A 65 2.86 3.98 -5.21
N LEU A 66 1.89 3.43 -5.94
CA LEU A 66 2.16 2.71 -7.18
C LEU A 66 2.83 3.62 -8.22
N GLU A 67 2.40 4.88 -8.34
CA GLU A 67 3.06 5.85 -9.23
C GLU A 67 4.50 6.15 -8.77
N LYS A 68 4.73 6.32 -7.46
CA LYS A 68 6.03 6.71 -6.92
C LYS A 68 7.05 5.57 -6.87
N LEU A 69 6.59 4.36 -6.59
CA LEU A 69 7.43 3.16 -6.47
C LEU A 69 7.34 2.27 -7.72
N ASN A 70 6.84 2.81 -8.84
CA ASN A 70 6.75 2.10 -10.12
C ASN A 70 8.08 1.46 -10.53
N TYR A 71 9.21 2.10 -10.24
CA TYR A 71 10.53 1.53 -10.53
C TYR A 71 10.79 0.20 -9.80
N PHE A 72 10.25 0.04 -8.59
CA PHE A 72 10.37 -1.20 -7.81
C PHE A 72 9.30 -2.23 -8.16
N LEU A 73 8.05 -1.77 -8.31
CA LEU A 73 6.89 -2.64 -8.36
C LEU A 73 6.57 -3.15 -9.77
N LYS A 74 6.97 -2.41 -10.81
CA LYS A 74 6.64 -2.77 -12.18
C LYS A 74 7.25 -4.11 -12.57
N GLY A 75 6.38 -5.06 -12.93
CA GLY A 75 6.79 -6.40 -13.33
C GLY A 75 7.19 -7.33 -12.18
N CYS A 76 7.20 -6.84 -10.94
CA CYS A 76 7.49 -7.64 -9.75
C CYS A 76 6.20 -8.15 -9.12
N VAL A 77 6.28 -9.25 -8.38
CA VAL A 77 5.19 -9.72 -7.51
C VAL A 77 5.27 -8.95 -6.20
N PHE A 78 4.12 -8.48 -5.71
CA PHE A 78 4.08 -7.78 -4.44
C PHE A 78 2.72 -7.89 -3.74
N GLU A 79 2.77 -7.75 -2.42
CA GLU A 79 1.61 -7.77 -1.55
C GLU A 79 1.35 -6.37 -1.03
N VAL A 80 0.14 -5.83 -1.23
CA VAL A 80 -0.30 -4.59 -0.61
C VAL A 80 -0.97 -4.92 0.71
N ILE A 81 -0.42 -4.38 1.79
CA ILE A 81 -0.86 -4.61 3.15
C ILE A 81 -1.51 -3.34 3.67
N THR A 82 -2.79 -3.42 4.00
CA THR A 82 -3.64 -2.30 4.45
C THR A 82 -4.64 -2.80 5.49
N ASP A 83 -5.07 -1.93 6.40
CA ASP A 83 -6.16 -2.14 7.35
C ASP A 83 -7.55 -1.91 6.69
N CYS A 84 -7.58 -1.50 5.42
CA CYS A 84 -8.79 -1.10 4.74
C CYS A 84 -9.27 -2.15 3.72
N THR A 85 -10.35 -2.85 4.08
CA THR A 85 -11.03 -3.79 3.17
C THR A 85 -11.60 -3.10 1.91
N THR A 86 -11.77 -1.78 1.94
CA THR A 86 -12.38 -1.02 0.84
C THR A 86 -11.47 -0.93 -0.39
N VAL A 87 -10.15 -1.07 -0.23
CA VAL A 87 -9.21 -1.06 -1.36
C VAL A 87 -9.54 -2.20 -2.35
N LYS A 88 -9.91 -3.38 -1.83
CA LYS A 88 -10.39 -4.51 -2.65
C LYS A 88 -11.70 -4.16 -3.37
N SER A 89 -12.62 -3.50 -2.68
CA SER A 89 -13.93 -3.10 -3.24
C SER A 89 -13.79 -2.05 -4.34
N LEU A 90 -12.86 -1.10 -4.21
CA LEU A 90 -12.61 -0.09 -5.26
C LEU A 90 -12.21 -0.76 -6.57
N LEU A 91 -11.37 -1.79 -6.53
CA LEU A 91 -10.91 -2.50 -7.73
C LEU A 91 -12.01 -3.25 -8.48
N ASN A 92 -13.13 -3.53 -7.82
CA ASN A 92 -14.27 -4.24 -8.39
C ASN A 92 -15.48 -3.32 -8.62
N MET A 93 -15.32 -2.01 -8.38
CA MET A 93 -16.40 -1.04 -8.51
C MET A 93 -16.80 -0.84 -9.98
N LYS A 94 -18.08 -1.08 -10.28
CA LYS A 94 -18.63 -1.02 -11.66
C LYS A 94 -18.86 0.41 -12.16
N THR A 95 -19.09 1.37 -11.27
CA THR A 95 -19.41 2.76 -11.61
C THR A 95 -18.51 3.76 -10.87
N PRO A 96 -17.21 3.77 -11.16
CA PRO A 96 -16.28 4.71 -10.54
C PRO A 96 -16.51 6.14 -11.05
N ASN A 97 -16.31 7.13 -10.18
CA ASN A 97 -16.20 8.52 -10.63
C ASN A 97 -14.88 8.74 -11.42
N ARG A 98 -14.75 9.90 -12.10
CA ARG A 98 -13.58 10.19 -12.96
C ARG A 98 -12.23 10.03 -12.26
N HIS A 99 -12.12 10.37 -10.98
CA HIS A 99 -10.87 10.21 -10.22
C HIS A 99 -10.57 8.74 -9.92
N MET A 100 -11.59 8.01 -9.45
CA MET A 100 -11.50 6.58 -9.18
C MET A 100 -11.21 5.76 -10.43
N LEU A 101 -11.75 6.15 -11.58
CA LEU A 101 -11.47 5.48 -12.86
C LEU A 101 -9.99 5.59 -13.23
N LYS A 102 -9.37 6.77 -13.04
CA LYS A 102 -7.93 6.95 -13.25
C LYS A 102 -7.12 6.05 -12.32
N TRP A 103 -7.51 5.96 -11.06
CA TRP A 103 -6.83 5.10 -10.08
C TRP A 103 -6.98 3.63 -10.42
N GLN A 104 -8.19 3.20 -10.80
CA GLN A 104 -8.43 1.83 -11.25
C GLN A 104 -7.53 1.48 -12.43
N ILE A 105 -7.45 2.32 -13.47
CA ILE A 105 -6.60 2.05 -14.64
C ILE A 105 -5.13 1.85 -14.23
N ALA A 106 -4.57 2.73 -13.39
CA ALA A 106 -3.19 2.60 -12.92
C ALA A 106 -2.97 1.32 -12.09
N ILE A 107 -3.93 0.96 -11.24
CA ILE A 107 -3.82 -0.25 -10.41
C ILE A 107 -4.00 -1.52 -11.27
N GLN A 108 -4.80 -1.47 -12.34
CA GLN A 108 -5.00 -2.60 -13.25
C GLN A 108 -3.70 -3.04 -13.92
N GLU A 109 -2.79 -2.12 -14.24
CA GLU A 109 -1.47 -2.46 -14.79
C GLU A 109 -0.66 -3.37 -13.87
N SER A 110 -0.80 -3.19 -12.56
CA SER A 110 -0.10 -3.99 -11.54
C SER A 110 -0.92 -5.17 -11.02
N ARG A 111 -2.20 -5.27 -11.38
CA ARG A 111 -3.16 -6.21 -10.79
C ARG A 111 -2.79 -7.68 -10.97
N GLY A 112 -2.14 -8.04 -12.08
CA GLY A 112 -1.71 -9.41 -12.35
C GLY A 112 -0.65 -9.92 -11.36
N ASN A 113 0.15 -9.01 -10.80
CA ASN A 113 1.25 -9.35 -9.90
C ASN A 113 1.04 -8.83 -8.46
N MET A 114 -0.11 -8.21 -8.20
CA MET A 114 -0.44 -7.57 -6.93
C MET A 114 -1.51 -8.36 -6.18
N THR A 115 -1.21 -8.76 -4.95
CA THR A 115 -2.20 -9.28 -4.01
C THR A 115 -2.52 -8.23 -2.95
N ILE A 116 -3.77 -8.17 -2.49
CA ILE A 116 -4.14 -7.28 -1.37
C ILE A 116 -4.40 -8.13 -0.14
N VAL A 117 -3.60 -7.89 0.89
CA VAL A 117 -3.71 -8.53 2.20
C VAL A 117 -4.31 -7.50 3.16
N HIS A 118 -5.43 -7.88 3.78
CA HIS A 118 -5.99 -7.08 4.86
C HIS A 118 -5.29 -7.51 6.15
N LYS A 119 -4.64 -6.58 6.82
CA LYS A 119 -4.02 -6.84 8.13
C LYS A 119 -4.98 -6.33 9.18
N ASP A 120 -5.57 -7.24 9.96
CA ASP A 120 -6.36 -6.84 11.12
C ASP A 120 -5.48 -6.06 12.10
N GLU A 121 -5.88 -4.84 12.44
CA GLU A 121 -5.23 -4.03 13.49
C GLU A 121 -5.24 -4.74 14.86
N ASN A 122 -6.01 -5.82 15.02
CA ASN A 122 -6.13 -6.59 16.26
C ASN A 122 -4.93 -7.50 16.60
N ILE A 123 -3.86 -7.54 15.79
CA ILE A 123 -2.64 -8.30 16.14
C ILE A 123 -1.68 -7.46 17.03
N HIS A 124 -2.03 -6.21 17.37
CA HIS A 124 -1.26 -5.40 18.34
C HIS A 124 -1.95 -5.19 19.70
N LYS A 125 -2.74 -6.16 20.18
CA LYS A 125 -3.12 -6.21 21.62
C LYS A 125 -1.98 -6.61 22.58
N ASN A 126 -0.74 -6.67 22.10
CA ASN A 126 0.46 -6.83 22.95
C ASN A 126 1.44 -5.65 22.90
N ALA A 127 1.02 -4.48 22.39
CA ALA A 127 1.79 -3.24 22.55
C ALA A 127 0.97 -2.19 23.30
N ASP A 128 0.33 -2.59 24.39
CA ASP A 128 -0.22 -1.69 25.40
C ASP A 128 0.80 -1.53 26.53
N VAL A 129 2.00 -1.04 26.19
CA VAL A 129 2.93 -0.43 27.14
C VAL A 129 3.71 0.61 26.35
N LEU A 130 3.30 1.86 26.45
CA LEU A 130 4.15 3.05 26.67
C LEU A 130 3.19 4.24 26.82
N ARG A 131 2.70 4.38 28.05
CA ARG A 131 2.22 5.65 28.60
C ARG A 131 3.39 6.34 29.31
#